data_AF-A0A916W7P0-F1
#
_entry.id   AF-A0A916W7P0-F1
#
_cell.length_a   1.000
_cell.length_b   1.000
_cell.length_c   1.000
_cell.angle_alpha   90.00
_cell.angle_beta   90.00
_cell.angle_gamma   90.00
#
_symmetry.space_group_name_H-M   'P 1'
#
loop_
_entity.id
_entity.type
_entity.pdbx_description
1 polymer ?
#
loop_
_entity_poly.entity_id
_entity_poly.type
_entity_poly.pdbx_seq_one_letter_code
_entity_poly.pdbx_strand_id
1 'polypeptide(L)'
;MHRFVTEYYHSDYAVNDLGLTSFQRRKGSYVLDLYGLGSLEAARQPEKTPEWMEAMVKKHGIGLAILFPEWFQIPRSWTPVAKLCVPEPIFVLPEKCVVFYSTSQDATALIRRDLERFAPTLPKDDAFWFDPDRKEAERLAH
;
A
#
# COMPACT_ATOMS: atom_id res chain seq x y z
N MET A 1 -11.68 -3.68 -1.38
CA MET A 1 -11.46 -3.69 0.09
C MET A 1 -11.78 -2.33 0.68
N HIS A 2 -11.07 -1.25 0.30
CA HIS A 2 -11.33 0.12 0.75
C HIS A 2 -12.82 0.53 0.79
N ARG A 3 -13.60 0.32 -0.29
CA ARG A 3 -15.05 0.63 -0.35
C ARG A 3 -15.91 0.00 0.75
N PHE A 4 -15.57 -1.22 1.15
CA PHE A 4 -16.39 -1.97 2.09
C PHE A 4 -16.32 -1.38 3.50
N VAL A 5 -15.09 -1.09 3.96
CA VAL A 5 -14.79 -0.58 5.32
C VAL A 5 -15.18 0.87 5.54
N THR A 6 -15.51 1.59 4.47
CA THR A 6 -15.94 2.99 4.56
C THR A 6 -17.47 3.14 4.48
N GLU A 7 -18.17 2.30 3.70
CA GLU A 7 -19.61 2.47 3.40
C GLU A 7 -20.56 1.48 4.10
N TYR A 8 -20.09 0.28 4.39
CA TYR A 8 -20.97 -0.80 4.87
C TYR A 8 -20.62 -1.23 6.29
N TYR A 9 -19.33 -1.26 6.61
CA TYR A 9 -18.84 -1.73 7.90
C TYR A 9 -18.34 -0.56 8.74
N HIS A 10 -19.04 -0.25 9.84
CA HIS A 10 -18.82 0.97 10.63
C HIS A 10 -18.08 0.74 11.96
N SER A 11 -17.32 -0.35 12.03
CA SER A 11 -16.57 -0.77 13.22
C SER A 11 -15.10 -0.95 12.90
N ASP A 12 -14.29 -1.14 13.94
CA ASP A 12 -12.86 -1.38 13.83
C ASP A 12 -12.55 -2.67 13.06
N TYR A 13 -11.48 -2.66 12.28
CA TYR A 13 -11.13 -3.76 11.39
C TYR A 13 -9.63 -4.02 11.31
N ALA A 14 -9.27 -5.26 10.98
CA ALA A 14 -7.91 -5.69 10.76
C ALA A 14 -7.63 -5.91 9.26
N VAL A 15 -6.41 -5.59 8.82
CA VAL A 15 -5.94 -5.75 7.44
C VAL A 15 -4.50 -6.21 7.40
N ASN A 16 -4.07 -6.76 6.26
CA ASN A 16 -2.65 -6.92 5.94
C ASN A 16 -2.18 -6.04 4.77
N ASP A 17 -3.06 -5.71 3.84
CA ASP A 17 -2.78 -4.69 2.82
C ASP A 17 -3.25 -3.33 3.33
N LEU A 18 -2.32 -2.62 3.97
CA LEU A 18 -2.58 -1.36 4.63
C LEU A 18 -2.90 -0.25 3.62
N GLY A 19 -2.14 -0.13 2.54
CA GLY A 19 -2.02 1.06 1.69
C GLY A 19 -3.33 1.81 1.45
N LEU A 20 -4.04 1.47 0.39
CA LEU A 20 -5.32 2.11 0.08
C LEU A 20 -6.43 1.70 1.07
N THR A 21 -6.33 0.52 1.67
CA THR A 21 -7.40 -0.01 2.55
C THR A 21 -7.55 0.76 3.86
N SER A 22 -6.45 1.32 4.39
CA SER A 22 -6.43 2.11 5.63
C SER A 22 -6.56 3.61 5.42
N PHE A 23 -6.32 4.04 4.17
CA PHE A 23 -6.58 5.39 3.74
C PHE A 23 -8.08 5.71 3.93
N GLN A 24 -8.41 6.91 4.44
CA GLN A 24 -9.78 7.45 4.58
C GLN A 24 -10.83 6.61 5.35
N ARG A 25 -10.40 5.82 6.33
CA ARG A 25 -11.31 5.19 7.29
C ARG A 25 -12.15 6.21 8.09
N ARG A 26 -13.27 5.75 8.70
CA ARG A 26 -14.14 6.56 9.58
C ARG A 26 -13.42 7.04 10.84
N LYS A 27 -13.80 8.23 11.33
CA LYS A 27 -13.25 8.77 12.58
C LYS A 27 -13.71 7.93 13.76
N GLY A 28 -12.77 7.63 14.65
CA GLY A 28 -13.00 6.71 15.77
C GLY A 28 -12.83 5.25 15.36
N SER A 29 -12.74 4.92 14.06
CA SER A 29 -12.40 3.58 13.62
C SER A 29 -10.90 3.34 13.72
N TYR A 30 -10.54 2.23 14.35
CA TYR A 30 -9.20 1.73 14.45
C TYR A 30 -8.91 0.72 13.34
N VAL A 31 -7.72 0.84 12.74
CA VAL A 31 -7.21 -0.13 11.76
C VAL A 31 -6.04 -0.84 12.39
N LEU A 32 -6.25 -2.13 12.65
CA LEU A 32 -5.21 -3.02 13.08
C LEU A 32 -4.49 -3.55 11.85
N ASP A 33 -3.26 -3.07 11.63
CA ASP A 33 -2.39 -3.63 10.61
C ASP A 33 -1.73 -4.89 11.17
N LEU A 34 -2.24 -6.06 10.79
CA LEU A 34 -1.68 -7.34 11.23
C LEU A 34 -0.33 -7.66 10.58
N TYR A 35 0.05 -6.94 9.52
CA TYR A 35 1.37 -7.09 8.90
C TYR A 35 2.44 -6.27 9.61
N GLY A 36 2.13 -5.00 9.94
CA GLY A 36 2.95 -4.15 10.81
C GLY A 36 3.59 -2.94 10.14
N LEU A 37 3.11 -2.47 8.98
CA LEU A 37 3.49 -1.18 8.40
C LEU A 37 2.94 0.01 9.21
N GLY A 38 1.77 -0.16 9.82
CA GLY A 38 1.06 0.89 10.58
C GLY A 38 0.83 0.56 12.06
N SER A 39 1.14 -0.65 12.50
CA SER A 39 0.92 -1.09 13.88
C SER A 39 2.21 -1.59 14.50
N LEU A 40 2.77 -0.82 15.45
CA LEU A 40 4.06 -1.14 16.08
C LEU A 40 4.06 -2.47 16.83
N GLU A 41 2.94 -2.86 17.44
CA GLU A 41 2.81 -4.16 18.09
C GLU A 41 2.90 -5.31 17.09
N ALA A 42 2.25 -5.19 15.94
CA ALA A 42 2.37 -6.15 14.84
C ALA A 42 3.75 -6.10 14.18
N ALA A 43 4.36 -4.93 14.07
CA ALA A 43 5.73 -4.76 13.59
C ALA A 43 6.74 -5.46 14.52
N ARG A 44 6.46 -5.47 15.83
CA ARG A 44 7.30 -6.11 16.85
C ARG A 44 7.04 -7.61 16.99
N GLN A 45 5.91 -8.11 16.50
CA GLN A 45 5.63 -9.53 16.54
C GLN A 45 6.36 -10.25 15.39
N PRO A 46 7.29 -11.18 15.71
CA PRO A 46 8.01 -11.92 14.67
C PRO A 46 7.10 -12.93 13.99
N GLU A 47 6.46 -13.80 14.76
CA GLU A 47 5.57 -14.84 14.24
C GLU A 47 4.12 -14.42 14.40
N LYS A 48 3.42 -14.28 13.26
CA LYS A 48 1.99 -13.99 13.22
C LYS A 48 1.19 -15.28 13.35
N THR A 49 1.42 -16.03 14.44
CA THR A 49 0.74 -17.30 14.68
C THR A 49 -0.77 -17.11 14.79
N PRO A 50 -1.58 -18.15 14.53
CA PRO A 50 -3.02 -18.07 14.74
C PRO A 50 -3.40 -17.57 16.14
N GLU A 51 -2.72 -18.08 17.17
CA GLU A 51 -3.00 -17.73 18.57
C GLU A 51 -2.66 -16.26 18.85
N TRP A 52 -1.58 -15.75 18.25
CA TRP A 52 -1.23 -14.34 18.33
C TRP A 52 -2.24 -13.46 17.60
N MET A 53 -2.65 -13.83 16.38
CA MET A 53 -3.63 -13.08 15.60
C MET A 53 -4.95 -12.99 16.37
N GLU A 54 -5.40 -14.11 16.95
CA GLU A 54 -6.58 -14.17 17.81
C GLU A 54 -6.43 -13.24 19.04
N ALA A 55 -5.29 -13.32 19.74
CA ALA A 55 -5.03 -12.48 20.90
C ALA A 55 -5.02 -10.98 20.53
N MET A 56 -4.43 -10.62 19.39
CA MET A 56 -4.37 -9.26 18.89
C MET A 56 -5.75 -8.70 18.54
N VAL A 57 -6.52 -9.41 17.70
CA VAL A 57 -7.85 -8.93 17.32
C VAL A 57 -8.75 -8.81 18.56
N LYS A 58 -8.65 -9.76 19.49
CA LYS A 58 -9.39 -9.73 20.75
C LYS A 58 -8.99 -8.56 21.65
N LYS A 59 -7.69 -8.32 21.83
CA LYS A 59 -7.16 -7.21 22.62
C LYS A 59 -7.64 -5.86 22.10
N HIS A 60 -7.75 -5.72 20.78
CA HIS A 60 -8.17 -4.49 20.11
C HIS A 60 -9.68 -4.44 19.80
N GLY A 61 -10.46 -5.43 20.25
CA GLY A 61 -11.92 -5.46 20.04
C GLY A 61 -12.35 -5.56 18.57
N ILE A 62 -11.49 -6.11 17.70
CA ILE A 62 -11.72 -6.20 16.26
C ILE A 62 -12.65 -7.37 15.92
N GLY A 63 -13.75 -7.09 15.20
CA GLY A 63 -14.71 -8.11 14.75
C GLY A 63 -14.60 -8.52 13.27
N LEU A 64 -13.78 -7.81 12.48
CA LEU A 64 -13.60 -8.05 11.05
C LEU A 64 -12.11 -8.06 10.70
N ALA A 65 -11.69 -9.09 9.96
CA ALA A 65 -10.39 -9.13 9.30
C ALA A 65 -10.57 -9.25 7.78
N ILE A 66 -9.95 -8.36 7.02
CA ILE A 66 -9.89 -8.38 5.56
C ILE A 66 -8.47 -8.72 5.18
N LEU A 67 -8.25 -9.99 4.85
CA LEU A 67 -6.91 -10.51 4.65
C LEU A 67 -6.78 -11.19 3.30
N PHE A 68 -5.57 -11.16 2.77
CA PHE A 68 -5.10 -12.17 1.84
C PHE A 68 -4.75 -13.42 2.66
N PRO A 69 -5.60 -14.47 2.69
CA PRO A 69 -5.46 -15.57 3.65
C PRO A 69 -4.18 -16.38 3.44
N GLU A 70 -3.62 -16.35 2.22
CA GLU A 70 -2.36 -17.00 1.87
C GLU A 70 -1.16 -16.39 2.62
N TRP A 71 -1.30 -15.21 3.22
CA TRP A 71 -0.24 -14.53 3.97
C TRP A 71 -0.17 -14.96 5.44
N PHE A 72 -1.12 -15.79 5.90
CA PHE A 72 -1.27 -16.14 7.30
C PHE A 72 -1.72 -17.59 7.49
N GLN A 73 -1.44 -18.14 8.67
CA GLN A 73 -2.23 -19.25 9.19
C GLN A 73 -3.45 -18.66 9.89
N ILE A 74 -4.60 -18.65 9.22
CA ILE A 74 -5.82 -18.07 9.76
C ILE A 74 -6.30 -18.88 10.98
N PRO A 75 -6.65 -18.23 12.12
CA PRO A 75 -7.21 -18.92 13.28
C PRO A 75 -8.42 -19.78 12.92
N ARG A 76 -8.45 -21.03 13.39
CA ARG A 76 -9.56 -21.97 13.15
C ARG A 76 -10.88 -21.50 13.76
N SER A 77 -10.81 -20.61 14.75
CA SER A 77 -11.93 -19.90 15.36
C SER A 77 -12.61 -18.92 14.40
N TRP A 78 -11.91 -18.43 13.38
CA TRP A 78 -12.44 -17.44 12.46
C TRP A 78 -13.31 -18.09 11.39
N THR A 79 -14.48 -17.52 11.17
CA THR A 79 -15.41 -18.00 10.15
C THR A 79 -15.28 -17.15 8.88
N PRO A 80 -14.97 -17.75 7.71
CA PRO A 80 -14.98 -17.01 6.45
C PRO A 80 -16.42 -16.64 6.07
N VAL A 81 -16.70 -15.35 5.93
CA VAL A 81 -18.06 -14.85 5.60
C VAL A 81 -18.24 -14.42 4.14
N ALA A 82 -17.13 -14.16 3.41
CA ALA A 82 -17.13 -13.84 1.98
C ALA A 82 -15.71 -13.97 1.37
N LYS A 83 -15.62 -14.12 0.04
CA LYS A 83 -14.36 -14.00 -0.74
C LYS A 83 -14.59 -13.05 -1.92
N LEU A 84 -13.70 -12.07 -2.09
CA LEU A 84 -13.68 -11.16 -3.24
C LEU A 84 -12.53 -11.55 -4.17
N CYS A 85 -12.81 -11.86 -5.43
CA CYS A 85 -11.83 -12.16 -6.47
C CYS A 85 -11.94 -11.14 -7.62
N VAL A 86 -10.82 -10.78 -8.25
CA VAL A 86 -10.78 -9.97 -9.47
C VAL A 86 -10.34 -10.83 -10.68
N PRO A 87 -10.79 -10.53 -11.91
CA PRO A 87 -10.59 -11.41 -13.06
C PRO A 87 -9.13 -11.56 -13.55
N GLU A 88 -8.26 -10.58 -13.28
CA GLU A 88 -6.84 -10.58 -13.62
C GLU A 88 -6.02 -9.92 -12.48
N PRO A 89 -4.73 -10.27 -12.31
CA PRO A 89 -3.90 -9.57 -11.32
C PRO A 89 -3.62 -8.14 -11.76
N ILE A 90 -4.21 -7.17 -11.07
CA ILE A 90 -3.84 -5.75 -11.16
C ILE A 90 -2.52 -5.58 -10.41
N PHE A 91 -1.41 -5.38 -11.12
CA PHE A 91 -0.15 -4.94 -10.52
C PHE A 91 -0.23 -3.44 -10.22
N VAL A 92 -0.12 -3.07 -8.94
CA VAL A 92 -0.36 -1.71 -8.44
C VAL A 92 0.96 -0.94 -8.32
N LEU A 93 1.36 -0.28 -9.39
CA LEU A 93 2.12 0.96 -9.26
C LEU A 93 1.11 2.08 -9.04
N PRO A 94 1.30 3.03 -8.11
CA PRO A 94 0.33 4.10 -7.90
C PRO A 94 0.33 5.11 -9.05
N GLU A 95 1.50 5.43 -9.59
CA GLU A 95 1.67 6.44 -10.64
C GLU A 95 2.46 5.88 -11.80
N LYS A 96 2.15 6.42 -12.98
CA LYS A 96 2.90 6.08 -14.19
C LYS A 96 4.28 6.75 -14.16
N CYS A 97 4.39 7.93 -13.56
CA CYS A 97 5.64 8.68 -13.47
C CYS A 97 5.82 9.31 -12.07
N VAL A 98 7.06 9.37 -11.59
CA VAL A 98 7.44 9.99 -10.31
C VAL A 98 8.48 11.09 -10.54
N VAL A 99 8.35 12.23 -9.84
CA VAL A 99 9.23 13.40 -9.99
C VAL A 99 10.27 13.45 -8.88
N PHE A 100 11.52 13.72 -9.26
CA PHE A 100 12.66 13.74 -8.33
C PHE A 100 13.10 15.18 -8.04
N TYR A 101 13.04 15.56 -6.77
CA TYR A 101 13.36 16.91 -6.30
C TYR A 101 14.70 16.95 -5.58
N SER A 102 15.42 18.06 -5.77
CA SER A 102 16.49 18.44 -4.85
C SER A 102 15.96 19.32 -3.74
N THR A 103 16.37 19.05 -2.51
CA THR A 103 15.97 19.82 -1.32
C THR A 103 17.04 20.80 -0.86
N SER A 104 18.19 20.86 -1.54
CA SER A 104 19.22 21.88 -1.28
C SER A 104 20.00 22.20 -2.56
N GLN A 105 20.48 23.45 -2.68
CA GLN A 105 21.22 23.87 -3.88
C GLN A 105 22.51 23.06 -4.08
N ASP A 106 23.21 22.73 -3.00
CA ASP A 106 24.43 21.93 -3.04
C ASP A 106 24.16 20.49 -3.53
N ALA A 107 22.96 19.96 -3.25
CA ALA A 107 22.53 18.65 -3.70
C ALA A 107 22.05 18.65 -5.16
N THR A 108 21.72 19.81 -5.75
CA THR A 108 21.09 19.87 -7.07
C THR A 108 22.01 19.39 -8.18
N ALA A 109 23.27 19.81 -8.20
CA ALA A 109 24.24 19.36 -9.22
C ALA A 109 24.46 17.84 -9.14
N LEU A 110 24.47 17.31 -7.93
CA LEU A 110 24.54 15.87 -7.67
C LEU A 110 23.28 15.14 -8.14
N ILE A 111 22.09 15.54 -7.67
CA ILE A 111 20.79 14.95 -8.04
C ILE A 111 20.59 14.99 -9.55
N ARG A 112 21.00 16.07 -10.22
CA ARG A 112 20.87 16.17 -11.67
C ARG A 112 21.82 15.23 -12.42
N ARG A 113 23.13 15.22 -12.11
CA ARG A 113 24.08 14.24 -12.65
C ARG A 113 23.63 12.79 -12.41
N ASP A 114 22.91 12.55 -11.32
CA ASP A 114 22.43 11.22 -10.94
C ASP A 114 21.16 10.83 -11.71
N LEU A 115 20.17 11.73 -11.77
CA LEU A 115 19.01 11.52 -12.63
C LEU A 115 19.46 11.33 -14.10
N GLU A 116 20.48 12.05 -14.59
CA GLU A 116 21.07 11.96 -15.96
C GLU A 116 21.48 10.55 -16.34
N ARG A 117 21.95 9.81 -15.35
CA ARG A 117 22.25 8.39 -15.49
C ARG A 117 21.02 7.48 -15.28
N PHE A 118 19.97 7.87 -14.51
CA PHE A 118 18.70 7.12 -14.28
C PHE A 118 17.75 7.14 -15.49
N ALA A 119 17.62 8.26 -16.17
CA ALA A 119 16.67 8.41 -17.28
C ALA A 119 16.81 7.38 -18.42
N PRO A 120 18.00 7.12 -19.01
CA PRO A 120 18.12 6.15 -20.11
C PRO A 120 17.80 4.71 -19.68
N THR A 121 17.50 4.50 -18.39
CA THR A 121 17.26 3.19 -17.80
C THR A 121 15.78 2.85 -17.61
N LEU A 122 14.84 3.80 -17.71
CA LEU A 122 13.41 3.47 -17.69
C LEU A 122 13.04 2.49 -18.82
N PRO A 123 11.97 1.67 -18.65
CA PRO A 123 11.40 0.85 -19.71
C PRO A 123 11.25 1.60 -21.04
N LYS A 124 11.39 0.87 -22.16
CA LYS A 124 11.46 1.48 -23.51
C LYS A 124 10.27 2.39 -23.84
N ASP A 125 9.10 2.09 -23.27
CA ASP A 125 7.85 2.85 -23.43
C ASP A 125 7.62 3.90 -22.33
N ASP A 126 8.33 3.77 -21.21
CA ASP A 126 8.29 4.74 -20.13
C ASP A 126 9.02 6.02 -20.56
N ALA A 127 8.63 7.13 -19.95
CA ALA A 127 9.11 8.44 -20.34
C ALA A 127 9.79 9.13 -19.15
N PHE A 128 10.98 9.69 -19.40
CA PHE A 128 11.76 10.41 -18.40
C PHE A 128 12.42 11.66 -18.97
N TRP A 129 12.31 12.78 -18.25
CA TRP A 129 12.77 14.09 -18.72
C TRP A 129 13.53 14.86 -17.62
N PHE A 130 14.65 15.50 -17.99
CA PHE A 130 15.46 16.34 -17.09
C PHE A 130 14.94 17.75 -16.90
N ASP A 131 14.25 18.22 -17.93
CA ASP A 131 13.38 19.36 -17.81
C ASP A 131 12.02 18.84 -17.36
N PRO A 132 11.67 18.94 -16.06
CA PRO A 132 10.38 18.50 -15.58
C PRO A 132 9.22 19.35 -16.14
N ASP A 133 9.50 20.50 -16.77
CA ASP A 133 8.50 21.37 -17.39
C ASP A 133 8.21 21.03 -18.86
N ARG A 134 8.89 20.02 -19.40
CA ARG A 134 8.69 19.62 -20.79
C ARG A 134 7.29 19.05 -20.99
N LYS A 135 6.52 19.66 -21.90
CA LYS A 135 5.15 19.20 -22.19
C LYS A 135 5.16 17.90 -22.99
N GLU A 136 4.33 16.96 -22.52
CA GLU A 136 4.18 15.57 -23.01
C GLU A 136 3.78 15.45 -24.49
N ALA A 137 3.27 16.53 -25.10
CA ALA A 137 2.69 16.53 -26.46
C ALA A 137 3.67 16.26 -27.61
N GLU A 138 4.99 16.26 -27.38
CA GLU A 138 5.99 16.12 -28.45
C GLU A 138 6.25 14.67 -28.88
N ARG A 139 5.69 13.64 -28.20
CA ARG A 139 5.93 12.22 -28.55
C ARG A 139 4.83 11.57 -29.40
N LEU A 140 3.66 12.20 -29.60
CA LEU A 140 2.50 11.60 -30.28
C LEU A 140 2.29 12.05 -31.75
N ALA A 141 3.29 12.66 -32.39
CA ALA A 141 3.20 13.15 -33.78
C ALA A 141 3.80 12.21 -34.85
N HIS A 142 4.15 10.96 -34.52
CA HIS A 142 4.63 9.97 -35.50
C HIS A 142 3.98 8.60 -35.28
#